data_AF-A0A2J6S8K7-F1
#
_entry.id   AF-A0A2J6S8K7-F1
#
_cell.length_a   1.000
_cell.length_b   1.000
_cell.length_c   1.000
_cell.angle_alpha   90.00
_cell.angle_beta   90.00
_cell.angle_gamma   90.00
#
_symmetry.space_group_name_H-M   'P 1'
#
loop_
_entity.id
_entity.type
_entity.pdbx_description
1 polymer ?
#
loop_
_entity_poly.entity_id
_entity_poly.type
_entity_poly.pdbx_seq_one_letter_code
_entity_poly.pdbx_strand_id
1 'polypeptide(L)'
;MMSDLQHYWSLLESTQQQQCPEFLEHLRGQIGEEGRAAVIQFQDGTKPSVKNLRNSRALERFLNIAQPTGSVRRRIFVLEGLPRNFIQVLGAKLRVPLAFFASHWAGPGRFIGSLLNRTPRHYDNQNRFILTFTTLHRARINALKEDDSYPFYYMESSTHRYLSRMTIFGDLDGPLCSLEQLSFWSTSNAESWDAIPLVDPPLGKFVKWMDSRIPERLTVTFL
;
A
#
# COMPACT_ATOMS: atom_id res chain seq x y z
N MET A 1 16.39 3.75 26.95
CA MET A 1 16.70 3.40 25.54
C MET A 1 15.41 3.47 24.76
N MET A 2 15.31 4.37 23.77
CA MET A 2 14.17 4.39 22.83
C MET A 2 14.23 3.18 21.90
N SER A 3 13.08 2.58 21.59
CA SER A 3 13.02 1.44 20.67
C SER A 3 13.33 1.86 19.23
N ASP A 4 13.77 0.92 18.38
CA ASP A 4 14.01 1.16 16.94
C ASP A 4 12.79 1.82 16.26
N LEU A 5 11.59 1.44 16.67
CA LEU A 5 10.33 1.99 16.17
C LEU A 5 10.12 3.45 16.58
N GLN A 6 10.46 3.81 17.83
CA GLN A 6 10.39 5.18 18.32
C GLN A 6 11.41 6.08 17.62
N HIS A 7 12.63 5.58 17.37
CA HIS A 7 13.63 6.30 16.58
C HIS A 7 13.17 6.49 15.14
N TYR A 8 12.63 5.45 14.51
CA TYR A 8 12.10 5.54 13.15
C TYR A 8 10.98 6.59 13.05
N TRP A 9 10.03 6.59 13.98
CA TRP A 9 8.97 7.62 14.00
C TRP A 9 9.54 9.02 14.21
N SER A 10 10.46 9.20 15.17
CA SER A 10 11.09 10.50 15.38
C SER A 10 11.83 11.00 14.11
N LEU A 11 12.46 10.10 13.35
CA LEU A 11 13.08 10.42 12.06
C LEU A 11 12.03 10.83 11.01
N LEU A 12 10.91 10.10 10.93
CA LEU A 12 9.82 10.43 10.01
C LEU A 12 9.22 11.82 10.30
N GLU A 13 8.98 12.13 11.57
CA GLU A 13 8.40 13.42 11.99
C GLU A 13 9.37 14.58 11.78
N SER A 14 10.65 14.39 12.10
CA SER A 14 11.65 15.47 12.01
C SER A 14 12.12 15.75 10.59
N THR A 15 12.26 14.72 9.74
CA THR A 15 13.03 14.85 8.49
C THR A 15 12.19 14.60 7.23
N GLN A 16 11.12 13.81 7.34
CA GLN A 16 10.33 13.37 6.19
C GLN A 16 8.94 14.03 6.10
N GLN A 17 8.49 14.73 7.15
CA GLN A 17 7.23 15.49 7.12
C GLN A 17 7.22 16.56 6.01
N GLN A 18 8.36 17.18 5.72
CA GLN A 18 8.47 18.12 4.61
C GLN A 18 8.38 17.45 3.22
N GLN A 19 8.62 16.15 3.14
CA GLN A 19 8.63 15.41 1.88
C GLN A 19 7.27 14.77 1.58
N CYS A 20 6.55 14.25 2.58
CA CYS A 20 5.28 13.54 2.38
C CYS A 20 4.25 13.88 3.49
N PRO A 21 3.83 15.15 3.66
CA PRO A 21 3.03 15.58 4.82
C PRO A 21 1.65 14.89 4.89
N GLU A 22 0.92 14.85 3.78
CA GLU A 22 -0.43 14.26 3.74
C GLU A 22 -0.41 12.75 4.03
N PHE A 23 0.65 12.05 3.59
CA PHE A 23 0.82 10.63 3.85
C PHE A 23 1.06 10.36 5.34
N LEU A 24 1.86 11.20 6.01
CA LEU A 24 2.08 11.05 7.45
C LEU A 24 0.82 11.33 8.25
N GLU A 25 0.03 12.34 7.88
CA GLU A 25 -1.28 12.60 8.47
C GLU A 25 -2.23 11.41 8.29
N HIS A 26 -2.28 10.83 7.08
CA HIS A 26 -3.04 9.61 6.83
C HIS A 26 -2.59 8.45 7.74
N LEU A 27 -1.28 8.21 7.87
CA LEU A 27 -0.74 7.17 8.75
C LEU A 27 -1.06 7.44 10.24
N ARG A 28 -1.10 8.70 10.68
CA ARG A 28 -1.47 9.05 12.07
C ARG A 28 -2.93 8.73 12.36
N GLY A 29 -3.82 8.95 11.38
CA GLY A 29 -5.24 8.67 11.50
C GLY A 29 -5.60 7.17 11.47
N GLN A 30 -4.70 6.30 11.04
CA GLN A 30 -4.95 4.86 11.05
C GLN A 30 -4.93 4.31 12.49
N ILE A 31 -6.03 3.63 12.84
CA ILE A 31 -6.20 2.92 14.11
C ILE A 31 -6.31 1.43 13.78
N GLY A 32 -5.47 0.59 14.38
CA GLY A 32 -5.50 -0.87 14.21
C GLY A 32 -4.45 -1.42 13.25
N GLU A 33 -4.61 -2.70 12.89
CA GLU A 33 -3.70 -3.46 12.02
C GLU A 33 -4.40 -3.93 10.74
N GLU A 34 -5.28 -3.10 10.20
CA GLU A 34 -6.04 -3.40 8.98
C GLU A 34 -5.12 -3.50 7.77
N GLY A 35 -4.77 -4.73 7.41
CA GLY A 35 -3.96 -5.08 6.25
C GLY A 35 -3.47 -6.52 6.36
N ARG A 36 -3.02 -7.09 5.24
CA ARG A 36 -2.53 -8.48 5.19
C ARG A 36 -1.08 -8.49 4.76
N ALA A 37 -0.26 -9.25 5.49
CA ALA A 37 1.12 -9.47 5.11
C ALA A 37 1.42 -10.96 5.05
N ALA A 38 2.22 -11.36 4.08
CA ALA A 38 2.79 -12.69 3.98
C ALA A 38 4.27 -12.59 3.66
N VAL A 39 5.05 -13.55 4.14
CA VAL A 39 6.45 -13.70 3.76
C VAL A 39 6.65 -15.02 3.02
N ILE A 40 7.34 -14.94 1.89
CA ILE A 40 7.83 -16.08 1.13
C ILE A 40 9.33 -16.14 1.37
N GLN A 41 9.82 -17.24 1.94
CA GLN A 41 11.24 -17.43 2.21
C GLN A 41 11.79 -18.53 1.31
N PHE A 42 12.90 -18.20 0.65
CA PHE A 42 13.64 -19.10 -0.22
C PHE A 42 14.88 -19.59 0.52
N GLN A 43 15.16 -20.89 0.40
CA GLN A 43 16.35 -21.55 0.89
C GLN A 43 16.88 -22.45 -0.22
N ASP A 44 18.19 -22.58 -0.34
CA ASP A 44 18.80 -23.34 -1.43
C ASP A 44 18.38 -24.81 -1.40
N GLY A 45 18.05 -25.34 -2.57
CA GLY A 45 17.66 -26.74 -2.74
C GLY A 45 16.31 -27.14 -2.13
N THR A 46 15.51 -26.19 -1.62
CA THR A 46 14.21 -26.49 -1.01
C THR A 46 13.08 -25.65 -1.61
N LYS A 47 11.84 -26.14 -1.47
CA LYS A 47 10.64 -25.41 -1.92
C LYS A 47 10.47 -24.14 -1.08
N PRO A 48 10.10 -22.99 -1.69
CA PRO A 48 9.83 -21.78 -0.93
C PRO A 48 8.75 -22.01 0.12
N SER A 49 9.00 -21.50 1.34
CA SER A 49 8.04 -21.55 2.43
C SER A 49 7.24 -20.26 2.50
N VAL A 50 5.94 -20.36 2.78
CA VAL A 50 5.03 -19.20 2.88
C VAL A 50 4.50 -19.11 4.31
N LYS A 51 4.57 -17.92 4.90
CA LYS A 51 4.05 -17.64 6.23
C LYS A 51 3.20 -16.38 6.23
N ASN A 52 1.95 -16.53 6.65
CA ASN A 52 1.05 -15.39 6.86
C ASN A 52 1.40 -14.68 8.17
N LEU A 53 1.56 -13.36 8.09
CA LEU A 53 1.91 -12.49 9.21
C LEU A 53 0.65 -11.71 9.61
N ARG A 54 -0.01 -12.18 10.67
CA ARG A 54 -1.31 -11.65 11.11
C ARG A 54 -1.25 -10.24 11.71
N ASN A 55 -0.07 -9.81 12.16
CA ASN A 55 0.14 -8.53 12.83
C ASN A 55 1.60 -8.08 12.74
N SER A 56 1.81 -6.81 13.07
CA SER A 56 3.13 -6.18 13.09
C SER A 56 4.09 -6.84 14.07
N ARG A 57 3.58 -7.33 15.22
CA ARG A 57 4.37 -8.08 16.21
C ARG A 57 4.89 -9.41 15.64
N ALA A 58 4.08 -10.11 14.83
CA ALA A 58 4.51 -11.34 14.17
C ALA A 58 5.58 -11.07 13.11
N LEU A 59 5.44 -9.96 12.36
CA LEU A 59 6.47 -9.50 11.43
C LEU A 59 7.76 -9.13 12.16
N GLU A 60 7.69 -8.35 13.23
CA GLU A 60 8.85 -7.94 14.01
C GLU A 60 9.59 -9.14 14.59
N ARG A 61 8.85 -10.08 15.20
CA ARG A 61 9.44 -11.34 15.68
C ARG A 61 10.12 -12.10 14.54
N PHE A 62 9.48 -12.20 13.38
CA PHE A 62 10.06 -12.89 12.22
C PHE A 62 11.36 -12.23 11.75
N LEU A 63 11.41 -10.90 11.71
CA LEU A 63 12.60 -10.14 11.30
C LEU A 63 13.73 -10.18 12.34
N ASN A 64 13.39 -10.36 13.63
CA ASN A 64 14.36 -10.44 14.72
C ASN A 64 14.90 -11.86 14.97
N ILE A 65 14.41 -12.90 14.26
CA ILE A 65 14.99 -14.24 14.36
C ILE A 65 16.44 -14.17 13.90
N ALA A 66 17.35 -14.41 14.83
CA ALA A 66 18.78 -14.48 14.54
C ALA A 66 19.02 -15.55 13.48
N GLN A 67 19.65 -15.13 12.39
CA GLN A 67 20.08 -16.00 11.32
C GLN A 67 21.50 -16.49 11.64
N PRO A 68 21.83 -17.77 11.42
CA PRO A 68 23.20 -18.26 11.55
C PRO A 68 24.15 -17.42 10.71
N THR A 69 25.34 -17.15 11.23
CA THR A 69 26.37 -16.38 10.52
C THR A 69 26.69 -17.06 9.19
N GLY A 70 26.53 -16.34 8.07
CA GLY A 70 26.76 -16.88 6.72
C GLY A 70 25.53 -17.51 6.06
N SER A 71 24.34 -17.49 6.68
CA SER A 71 23.13 -17.94 5.98
C SER A 71 22.72 -16.96 4.89
N VAL A 72 22.39 -17.51 3.72
CA VAL A 72 21.86 -16.73 2.61
C VAL A 72 20.38 -16.46 2.84
N ARG A 73 20.00 -15.20 2.84
CA ARG A 73 18.65 -14.74 3.17
C ARG A 73 17.94 -14.24 1.91
N ARG A 74 16.91 -14.95 1.46
CA ARG A 74 16.13 -14.58 0.27
C ARG A 74 14.65 -14.56 0.62
N ARG A 75 14.03 -13.38 0.68
CA ARG A 75 12.67 -13.21 1.22
C ARG A 75 11.84 -12.21 0.43
N ILE A 76 10.57 -12.53 0.18
CA ILE A 76 9.57 -11.62 -0.38
C ILE A 76 8.51 -11.35 0.69
N PHE A 77 8.31 -10.09 1.03
CA PHE A 77 7.23 -9.63 1.92
C PHE A 77 6.11 -9.04 1.09
N VAL A 78 5.05 -9.80 0.88
CA VAL A 78 3.85 -9.30 0.21
C VAL A 78 3.03 -8.54 1.24
N LEU A 79 2.82 -7.24 1.01
CA LEU A 79 1.99 -6.40 1.85
C LEU A 79 0.80 -5.89 1.05
N GLU A 80 -0.38 -6.15 1.56
CA GLU A 80 -1.64 -5.66 1.02
C GLU A 80 -2.07 -4.40 1.79
N GLY A 81 -2.30 -3.33 1.02
CA GLY A 81 -2.57 -2.01 1.56
C GLY A 81 -1.36 -1.41 2.27
N LEU A 82 -1.64 -0.43 3.14
CA LEU A 82 -0.62 0.35 3.84
C LEU A 82 -0.89 0.45 5.35
N PRO A 83 -0.97 -0.69 6.08
CA PRO A 83 -1.12 -0.64 7.53
C PRO A 83 0.11 -0.01 8.19
N ARG A 84 -0.09 1.09 8.91
CA ARG A 84 0.94 1.88 9.61
C ARG A 84 1.94 1.00 10.36
N ASN A 85 1.46 0.01 11.11
CA ASN A 85 2.31 -0.79 11.98
C ASN A 85 3.27 -1.70 11.18
N PHE A 86 2.87 -2.21 10.01
CA PHE A 86 3.78 -2.97 9.15
C PHE A 86 4.79 -2.05 8.46
N ILE A 87 4.35 -0.87 8.01
CA ILE A 87 5.22 0.14 7.40
C ILE A 87 6.34 0.54 8.36
N GLN A 88 6.02 0.74 9.64
CA GLN A 88 7.00 1.04 10.67
C GLN A 88 8.02 -0.08 10.85
N VAL A 89 7.55 -1.32 10.96
CA VAL A 89 8.44 -2.47 11.18
C VAL A 89 9.33 -2.70 9.95
N LEU A 90 8.77 -2.71 8.74
CA LEU A 90 9.54 -2.89 7.50
C LEU A 90 10.50 -1.72 7.27
N GLY A 91 10.03 -0.48 7.43
CA GLY A 91 10.83 0.73 7.31
C GLY A 91 12.01 0.75 8.27
N ALA A 92 11.78 0.45 9.56
CA ALA A 92 12.85 0.43 10.56
C ALA A 92 13.85 -0.72 10.35
N LYS A 93 13.36 -1.95 10.11
CA LYS A 93 14.22 -3.15 10.07
C LYS A 93 14.91 -3.37 8.73
N LEU A 94 14.27 -3.00 7.61
CA LEU A 94 14.82 -3.17 6.27
C LEU A 94 15.31 -1.85 5.64
N ARG A 95 15.14 -0.72 6.34
CA ARG A 95 15.51 0.63 5.85
C ARG A 95 14.79 1.02 4.56
N VAL A 96 13.52 0.63 4.44
CA VAL A 96 12.69 0.98 3.28
C VAL A 96 12.39 2.48 3.32
N PRO A 97 12.63 3.24 2.23
CA PRO A 97 12.36 4.68 2.21
C PRO A 97 10.86 4.99 2.39
N LEU A 98 10.51 6.00 3.20
CA LEU A 98 9.11 6.42 3.36
C LEU A 98 8.45 6.77 2.02
N ALA A 99 9.21 7.43 1.14
CA ALA A 99 8.75 7.81 -0.20
C ALA A 99 8.23 6.63 -1.02
N PHE A 100 8.71 5.40 -0.78
CA PHE A 100 8.19 4.20 -1.45
C PHE A 100 6.73 3.94 -1.04
N PHE A 101 6.44 3.90 0.27
CA PHE A 101 5.08 3.71 0.77
C PHE A 101 4.17 4.89 0.42
N ALA A 102 4.70 6.12 0.50
CA ALA A 102 3.96 7.30 0.12
C ALA A 102 3.53 7.22 -1.35
N SER A 103 4.45 6.87 -2.26
CA SER A 103 4.14 6.73 -3.69
C SER A 103 3.07 5.67 -3.95
N HIS A 104 3.01 4.61 -3.15
CA HIS A 104 1.91 3.65 -3.20
C HIS A 104 0.58 4.25 -2.71
N TRP A 105 0.61 5.05 -1.65
CA TRP A 105 -0.57 5.70 -1.09
C TRP A 105 -1.21 6.70 -2.05
N ALA A 106 -0.44 7.58 -2.71
CA ALA A 106 -0.97 8.62 -3.62
C ALA A 106 -1.88 8.07 -4.70
N GLY A 107 -1.50 6.90 -5.22
CA GLY A 107 -2.12 6.31 -6.38
C GLY A 107 -1.71 6.95 -7.70
N PRO A 108 -2.28 6.43 -8.80
CA PRO A 108 -1.86 6.77 -10.14
C PRO A 108 -2.05 8.25 -10.49
N GLY A 109 -1.04 8.85 -11.12
CA GLY A 109 -1.09 10.24 -11.59
C GLY A 109 -1.03 11.32 -10.51
N ARG A 110 -1.06 10.95 -9.21
CA ARG A 110 -0.87 11.90 -8.10
C ARG A 110 0.62 12.07 -7.78
N PHE A 111 1.02 13.33 -7.64
CA PHE A 111 2.37 13.70 -7.24
C PHE A 111 2.46 13.75 -5.72
N ILE A 112 3.49 13.12 -5.15
CA ILE A 112 3.87 13.29 -3.74
C ILE A 112 5.27 13.91 -3.70
N GLY A 113 5.39 15.01 -2.96
CA GLY A 113 6.63 15.75 -2.79
C GLY A 113 6.48 17.24 -3.06
N SER A 114 7.46 18.01 -2.62
CA SER A 114 7.63 19.40 -3.04
C SER A 114 8.14 19.45 -4.49
N LEU A 115 7.72 20.44 -5.29
CA LEU A 115 8.29 20.70 -6.63
C LEU A 115 9.83 20.84 -6.61
N LEU A 116 10.40 21.20 -5.45
CA LEU A 116 11.83 21.33 -5.20
C LEU A 116 12.48 20.02 -4.75
N ASN A 117 11.73 19.14 -4.08
CA ASN A 117 12.14 17.77 -3.75
C ASN A 117 11.49 16.82 -4.73
N ARG A 118 11.85 16.95 -6.02
CA ARG A 118 11.70 15.85 -6.96
C ARG A 118 12.50 14.71 -6.36
N THR A 119 11.86 13.77 -5.67
CA THR A 119 12.42 12.43 -5.55
C THR A 119 12.76 12.07 -6.97
N PRO A 120 14.06 11.94 -7.31
CA PRO A 120 14.42 11.72 -8.69
C PRO A 120 13.61 10.50 -9.13
N ARG A 121 12.98 10.57 -10.30
CA ARG A 121 12.44 9.38 -10.98
C ARG A 121 13.58 8.42 -11.37
N HIS A 122 14.72 8.45 -10.68
CA HIS A 122 15.60 7.31 -10.50
C HIS A 122 14.86 6.24 -9.67
N TYR A 123 13.77 5.75 -10.25
CA TYR A 123 13.51 4.33 -10.19
C TYR A 123 14.77 3.70 -10.78
N ASP A 124 15.66 3.25 -9.90
CA ASP A 124 16.52 2.15 -10.28
C ASP A 124 15.57 1.01 -10.63
N ASN A 125 15.31 0.82 -11.92
CA ASN A 125 14.36 -0.15 -12.44
C ASN A 125 14.66 -1.59 -11.98
N GLN A 126 15.87 -1.84 -11.48
CA GLN A 126 16.27 -3.12 -10.93
C GLN A 126 15.76 -3.33 -9.50
N ASN A 127 15.68 -2.26 -8.70
CA ASN A 127 15.39 -2.36 -7.27
C ASN A 127 14.07 -1.71 -6.84
N ARG A 128 13.49 -0.84 -7.67
CA ARG A 128 12.23 -0.15 -7.37
C ARG A 128 11.45 0.15 -8.63
N PHE A 129 10.17 -0.21 -8.65
CA PHE A 129 9.26 0.19 -9.72
C PHE A 129 7.82 0.30 -9.22
N ILE A 130 6.99 0.97 -10.01
CA ILE A 130 5.55 1.06 -9.80
C ILE A 130 4.86 0.70 -11.11
N LEU A 131 3.94 -0.26 -11.06
CA LEU A 131 3.06 -0.61 -12.17
C LEU A 131 1.66 -0.12 -11.83
N THR A 132 1.05 0.58 -12.77
CA THR A 132 -0.36 0.95 -12.72
C THR A 132 -1.11 0.16 -13.78
N PHE A 133 -2.26 -0.38 -13.44
CA PHE A 133 -3.10 -1.12 -14.36
C PHE A 133 -4.58 -0.88 -14.06
N THR A 134 -5.42 -1.11 -15.06
CA THR A 134 -6.86 -0.99 -14.92
C THR A 134 -7.45 -2.32 -14.45
N THR A 135 -8.30 -2.27 -13.44
CA THR A 135 -9.06 -3.43 -12.96
C THR A 135 -10.55 -3.16 -13.12
N LEU A 136 -11.25 -4.16 -13.68
CA LEU A 136 -12.71 -4.18 -13.74
C LEU A 136 -13.24 -5.03 -12.60
N HIS A 137 -14.11 -4.42 -11.80
CA HIS A 137 -14.72 -5.03 -10.64
C HIS A 137 -16.18 -5.33 -10.93
N ARG A 138 -16.55 -6.58 -10.71
CA ARG A 138 -17.94 -7.02 -10.79
C ARG A 138 -18.67 -6.65 -9.50
N ALA A 139 -18.94 -5.37 -9.34
CA ALA A 139 -19.60 -4.82 -8.17
C ALA A 139 -20.58 -3.70 -8.56
N ARG A 140 -21.54 -3.44 -7.68
CA ARG A 140 -22.52 -2.35 -7.80
C ARG A 140 -22.44 -1.45 -6.58
N ILE A 141 -22.60 -0.15 -6.79
CA ILE A 141 -22.74 0.82 -5.71
C ILE A 141 -24.22 0.98 -5.44
N ASN A 142 -24.65 0.66 -4.23
CA ASN A 142 -26.02 0.90 -3.77
C ASN A 142 -26.10 2.39 -3.41
N ALA A 143 -26.46 3.20 -4.39
CA ALA A 143 -26.53 4.64 -4.24
C ALA A 143 -27.95 5.18 -4.11
N LEU A 144 -28.06 6.48 -3.79
CA LEU A 144 -29.33 7.18 -3.76
C LEU A 144 -29.95 7.26 -5.16
N LYS A 145 -31.28 7.41 -5.24
CA LYS A 145 -32.05 7.47 -6.50
C LYS A 145 -31.63 8.59 -7.48
N GLU A 146 -30.74 9.49 -7.07
CA GLU A 146 -30.25 10.62 -7.86
C GLU A 146 -28.78 10.43 -8.35
N ASP A 147 -28.18 9.26 -8.10
CA ASP A 147 -26.75 8.99 -8.34
C ASP A 147 -26.39 8.70 -9.81
N ASP A 148 -27.38 8.72 -10.71
CA ASP A 148 -27.19 8.46 -12.15
C ASP A 148 -26.33 9.53 -12.86
N SER A 149 -26.01 10.62 -12.16
CA SER A 149 -25.22 11.73 -12.69
C SER A 149 -23.73 11.68 -12.36
N TYR A 150 -23.27 10.77 -11.48
CA TYR A 150 -21.89 10.79 -10.97
C TYR A 150 -21.12 9.50 -11.24
N PRO A 151 -20.00 9.55 -12.00
CA PRO A 151 -19.24 8.35 -12.28
C PRO A 151 -18.13 8.08 -11.27
N PHE A 152 -17.75 8.97 -10.33
CA PHE A 152 -16.53 8.83 -9.52
C PHE A 152 -16.75 8.70 -8.01
N TYR A 153 -16.08 7.70 -7.42
CA TYR A 153 -16.12 7.39 -6.00
C TYR A 153 -14.72 7.13 -5.43
N TYR A 154 -14.52 7.43 -4.16
CA TYR A 154 -13.33 7.08 -3.39
C TYR A 154 -13.52 5.76 -2.67
N MET A 155 -12.55 4.86 -2.81
CA MET A 155 -12.51 3.66 -1.99
C MET A 155 -12.14 4.02 -0.55
N GLU A 156 -12.91 3.52 0.42
CA GLU A 156 -12.53 3.61 1.83
C GLU A 156 -11.46 2.57 2.15
N SER A 157 -10.20 2.94 1.93
CA SER A 157 -9.05 2.07 2.17
C SER A 157 -7.81 2.82 2.64
N SER A 158 -6.75 2.08 2.96
CA SER A 158 -5.43 2.64 3.29
C SER A 158 -4.67 3.20 2.08
N THR A 159 -5.24 3.14 0.86
CA THR A 159 -4.68 3.75 -0.35
C THR A 159 -5.71 4.66 -1.03
N HIS A 160 -5.24 5.70 -1.73
CA HIS A 160 -6.11 6.59 -2.48
C HIS A 160 -6.39 5.99 -3.86
N ARG A 161 -7.55 5.34 -4.00
CA ARG A 161 -8.01 4.79 -5.27
C ARG A 161 -9.38 5.33 -5.63
N TYR A 162 -9.51 5.67 -6.91
CA TYR A 162 -10.74 6.09 -7.52
C TYR A 162 -11.43 4.89 -8.16
N LEU A 163 -12.74 4.82 -7.98
CA LEU A 163 -13.63 3.93 -8.68
C LEU A 163 -14.47 4.76 -9.63
N SER A 164 -14.50 4.34 -10.88
CA SER A 164 -15.33 4.93 -11.92
C SER A 164 -16.38 3.92 -12.40
N ARG A 165 -17.64 4.33 -12.52
CA ARG A 165 -18.68 3.50 -13.12
C ARG A 165 -18.56 3.56 -14.64
N MET A 166 -18.35 2.43 -15.30
CA MET A 166 -18.36 2.41 -16.77
C MET A 166 -19.79 2.39 -17.30
N THR A 167 -20.21 3.45 -17.98
CA THR A 167 -21.51 3.54 -18.68
C THR A 167 -21.33 3.13 -20.15
N ILE A 168 -21.14 1.82 -20.38
CA ILE A 168 -21.09 1.31 -21.74
C ILE A 168 -22.55 1.03 -22.14
N PHE A 169 -23.13 1.85 -23.02
CA PHE A 169 -24.48 1.71 -23.62
C PHE A 169 -25.69 2.33 -22.91
N GLY A 170 -25.51 3.35 -22.07
CA GLY A 170 -26.65 4.15 -21.55
C GLY A 170 -27.47 3.48 -20.45
N ASP A 171 -27.29 2.17 -20.23
CA ASP A 171 -27.72 1.49 -19.01
C ASP A 171 -26.62 1.56 -17.95
N LEU A 172 -27.05 1.91 -16.74
CA LEU A 172 -26.18 2.28 -15.64
C LEU A 172 -25.43 1.05 -15.05
N ASP A 173 -25.79 -0.19 -15.36
CA ASP A 173 -25.28 -1.40 -14.67
C ASP A 173 -23.92 -1.97 -15.17
N GLY A 174 -23.01 -1.13 -15.68
CA GLY A 174 -21.66 -1.56 -16.06
C GLY A 174 -20.72 -1.83 -14.86
N PRO A 175 -19.61 -2.56 -15.06
CA PRO A 175 -18.64 -2.84 -14.01
C PRO A 175 -17.98 -1.56 -13.47
N LEU A 176 -17.55 -1.60 -12.22
CA LEU A 176 -16.70 -0.54 -11.67
C LEU A 176 -15.28 -0.70 -12.21
N CYS A 177 -14.65 0.40 -12.55
CA CYS A 177 -13.30 0.46 -13.07
C CYS A 177 -12.42 1.20 -12.06
N SER A 178 -11.27 0.65 -11.70
CA SER A 178 -10.25 1.34 -10.90
C SER A 178 -8.89 1.31 -11.59
N LEU A 179 -8.08 2.31 -11.29
CA LEU A 179 -6.64 2.28 -11.59
C LEU A 179 -5.93 1.78 -10.34
N GLU A 180 -5.54 0.50 -10.37
CA GLU A 180 -4.79 -0.15 -9.29
C GLU A 180 -3.29 -0.01 -9.50
N GLN A 181 -2.55 -0.28 -8.42
CA GLN A 181 -1.11 -0.10 -8.36
C GLN A 181 -0.42 -1.28 -7.67
N LEU A 182 0.66 -1.75 -8.28
CA LEU A 182 1.67 -2.61 -7.67
C LEU A 182 2.93 -1.78 -7.49
N SER A 183 3.47 -1.73 -6.26
CA SER A 183 4.76 -1.07 -6.02
C SER A 183 5.77 -2.09 -5.54
N PHE A 184 6.97 -2.07 -6.10
CA PHE A 184 8.03 -3.00 -5.79
C PHE A 184 9.23 -2.26 -5.21
N TRP A 185 9.81 -2.83 -4.17
CA TRP A 185 11.09 -2.42 -3.60
C TRP A 185 11.92 -3.67 -3.30
N SER A 186 13.23 -3.60 -3.53
CA SER A 186 14.16 -4.62 -3.07
C SER A 186 15.47 -4.02 -2.60
N THR A 187 16.18 -4.81 -1.80
CA THR A 187 17.57 -4.62 -1.44
C THR A 187 18.29 -5.95 -1.57
N SER A 188 19.55 -5.92 -2.00
CA SER A 188 20.40 -7.09 -2.14
C SER A 188 21.80 -6.82 -1.58
N ASN A 189 22.40 -7.87 -1.02
CA ASN A 189 23.79 -7.90 -0.62
C ASN A 189 24.36 -9.29 -0.93
N ALA A 190 25.25 -9.35 -1.92
CA ALA A 190 25.76 -10.60 -2.48
C ALA A 190 24.62 -11.55 -2.85
N GLU A 191 24.51 -12.70 -2.18
CA GLU A 191 23.50 -13.72 -2.45
C GLU A 191 22.18 -13.52 -1.70
N SER A 192 22.16 -12.59 -0.73
CA SER A 192 20.99 -12.30 0.09
C SER A 192 20.19 -11.12 -0.45
N TRP A 193 18.87 -11.19 -0.37
CA TRP A 193 17.97 -10.12 -0.76
C TRP A 193 16.66 -10.15 0.01
N ASP A 194 16.07 -8.96 0.15
CA ASP A 194 14.70 -8.77 0.61
C ASP A 194 13.94 -7.97 -0.43
N ALA A 195 12.71 -8.38 -0.71
CA ALA A 195 11.82 -7.68 -1.63
C ALA A 195 10.46 -7.44 -0.98
N ILE A 196 9.80 -6.35 -1.37
CA ILE A 196 8.51 -5.91 -0.86
C ILE A 196 7.64 -5.51 -2.06
N PRO A 197 6.80 -6.41 -2.58
CA PRO A 197 5.65 -6.04 -3.37
C PRO A 197 4.53 -5.50 -2.45
N LEU A 198 4.12 -4.25 -2.70
CA LEU A 198 2.92 -3.62 -2.17
C LEU A 198 1.81 -3.76 -3.20
N VAL A 199 0.70 -4.37 -2.78
CA VAL A 199 -0.51 -4.49 -3.60
C VAL A 199 -1.63 -3.68 -2.98
N ASP A 200 -2.52 -3.16 -3.82
CA ASP A 200 -3.71 -2.48 -3.33
C ASP A 200 -4.58 -3.41 -2.47
N PRO A 201 -5.25 -2.85 -1.44
CA PRO A 201 -6.21 -3.61 -0.68
C PRO A 201 -7.41 -3.98 -1.57
N PRO A 202 -8.08 -5.11 -1.28
CA PRO A 202 -9.30 -5.46 -1.98
C PRO A 202 -10.34 -4.36 -1.82
N LEU A 203 -11.28 -4.30 -2.77
CA LEU A 203 -12.42 -3.40 -2.66
C LEU A 203 -13.12 -3.60 -1.31
N GLY A 204 -13.30 -2.48 -0.60
CA GLY A 204 -14.05 -2.45 0.63
C GLY A 204 -15.55 -2.62 0.40
N LYS A 205 -16.31 -2.69 1.50
CA LYS A 205 -17.78 -2.68 1.47
C LYS A 205 -18.37 -1.28 1.27
N PHE A 206 -17.53 -0.26 1.32
CA PHE A 206 -17.96 1.13 1.36
C PHE A 206 -17.11 1.99 0.44
N VAL A 207 -17.77 2.98 -0.16
CA VAL A 207 -17.15 4.04 -0.95
C VAL A 207 -17.68 5.39 -0.49
N LYS A 208 -16.91 6.45 -0.74
CA LYS A 208 -17.31 7.84 -0.51
C LYS A 208 -17.51 8.55 -1.83
N TRP A 209 -18.59 9.29 -1.95
CA TRP A 209 -18.86 10.04 -3.17
C TRP A 209 -18.00 11.33 -3.23
N MET A 210 -17.31 11.55 -4.36
CA MET A 210 -16.27 12.58 -4.54
C MET A 210 -16.79 14.03 -4.55
N ASP A 211 -18.00 14.28 -5.05
CA ASP A 211 -18.56 15.64 -5.22
C ASP A 211 -19.63 15.99 -4.18
N SER A 212 -19.73 15.18 -3.13
CA SER A 212 -20.74 15.38 -2.10
C SER A 212 -20.31 16.46 -1.11
N ARG A 213 -21.12 17.52 -0.96
CA ARG A 213 -20.97 18.51 0.12
C ARG A 213 -21.10 17.89 1.51
N ILE A 214 -21.70 16.69 1.57
CA ILE A 214 -21.80 15.82 2.73
C ILE A 214 -21.20 14.47 2.30
N PRO A 215 -20.02 14.06 2.79
CA PRO A 215 -19.43 12.78 2.42
C PRO A 215 -20.35 11.62 2.81
N GLU A 216 -21.15 11.16 1.85
CA GLU A 216 -22.02 10.02 2.05
C GLU A 216 -21.25 8.71 1.84
N ARG A 217 -21.42 7.81 2.80
CA ARG A 217 -20.82 6.48 2.77
C ARG A 217 -21.81 5.53 2.09
N LEU A 218 -21.51 5.16 0.85
CA LEU A 218 -22.35 4.27 0.05
C LEU A 218 -21.85 2.83 0.16
N THR A 219 -22.75 1.86 0.03
CA THR A 219 -22.42 0.43 0.15
C THR A 219 -22.09 -0.17 -1.20
N VAL A 220 -21.07 -1.02 -1.26
CA VAL A 220 -20.68 -1.80 -2.44
C VAL A 220 -21.16 -3.23 -2.30
N THR A 221 -21.85 -3.72 -3.32
CA THR A 221 -22.30 -5.12 -3.44
C THR A 221 -21.49 -5.82 -4.53
N PHE A 222 -20.80 -6.90 -4.19
CA PHE A 222 -20.10 -7.76 -5.16
C PHE A 222 -21.08 -8.76 -5.78
N LEU A 223 -20.94 -9.02 -7.09
CA LEU A 223 -21.82 -9.90 -7.87
C LEU A 223 -21.15 -11.20 -8.30
#